data_AF-A0A8D0GLF2-F1
#
_entry.id   AF-A0A8D0GLF2-F1
#
_cell.length_a   1.000
_cell.length_b   1.000
_cell.length_c   1.000
_cell.angle_alpha   90.00
_cell.angle_beta   90.00
_cell.angle_gamma   90.00
#
_symmetry.space_group_name_H-M   'P 1'
#
loop_
_entity.id
_entity.type
_entity.pdbx_description
1 polymer ?
#
loop_
_entity_poly.entity_id
_entity_poly.type
_entity_poly.pdbx_seq_one_letter_code
_entity_poly.pdbx_strand_id
1 'polypeptide(L)'
;MLAHGPTRPRVGGLILFLLLTGILQNCCEAYNIGLVGAKLFSGPSNEQFGYTVQQFINQQGKWLLVGSPWSGYPRDRTGDVYKCAVDQNRSKCSKMNLQTYASMPNVTEIKEKMNLGLTLIRNPKTGGFLTCGPLWAQQCGSQYYATGICSEFSPSFQIIRSFSPALQSGLNSVW
;
A
#
# COMPACT_ATOMS: atom_id res chain seq x y z
N MET A 1 54.98 40.38 8.09
CA MET A 1 53.76 39.70 7.63
C MET A 1 53.06 39.13 8.87
N LEU A 2 52.05 39.81 9.40
CA LEU A 2 51.30 39.37 10.58
C LEU A 2 50.00 38.70 10.11
N ALA A 3 49.77 37.48 10.61
CA ALA A 3 48.64 36.63 10.27
C ALA A 3 47.33 37.14 10.89
N HIS A 4 46.25 37.15 10.10
CA HIS A 4 44.89 37.37 10.61
C HIS A 4 44.40 36.12 11.36
N GLY A 5 44.24 36.25 12.68
CA GLY A 5 43.59 35.24 13.51
C GLY A 5 42.09 35.13 13.23
N PRO A 6 41.45 34.00 13.62
CA PRO A 6 40.07 33.71 13.25
C PRO A 6 39.12 34.67 13.96
N THR A 7 38.34 35.41 13.18
CA THR A 7 37.31 36.32 13.67
C THR A 7 36.19 35.53 14.35
N ARG A 8 36.08 35.67 15.67
CA ARG A 8 34.97 35.12 16.47
C ARG A 8 33.66 35.78 16.00
N PRO A 9 32.65 35.01 15.54
CA PRO A 9 31.38 35.60 15.13
C PRO A 9 30.75 36.32 16.33
N ARG A 10 30.38 37.59 16.15
CA ARG A 10 29.67 38.37 17.16
C ARG A 10 28.37 37.65 17.49
N VAL A 11 28.10 37.44 18.78
CA VAL A 11 26.87 36.77 19.27
C VAL A 11 25.60 37.36 18.65
N GLY A 12 25.56 38.67 18.40
CA GLY A 12 24.45 39.34 17.71
C GLY A 12 24.28 38.93 16.24
N GLY A 13 25.37 38.58 15.54
CA GLY A 13 25.31 38.06 14.17
C GLY A 13 24.72 36.65 14.13
N LEU A 14 25.02 35.80 15.12
CA LEU A 14 24.45 34.46 15.25
C LEU A 14 22.94 34.53 15.56
N ILE A 15 22.52 35.42 16.46
CA ILE A 15 21.11 35.63 16.80
C ILE A 15 20.32 36.19 15.61
N LEU A 16 20.88 37.16 14.88
CA LEU A 16 20.25 37.71 13.68
C LEU A 16 20.10 36.65 12.58
N PHE A 17 21.11 35.80 12.40
CA PHE A 17 21.06 34.68 11.46
C PHE A 17 19.99 33.66 11.86
N LEU A 18 19.90 33.30 13.16
CA LEU A 18 18.87 32.39 13.69
C LEU A 18 17.45 32.96 13.56
N LEU A 19 17.27 34.27 13.78
CA LEU A 19 15.99 34.97 13.57
C LEU A 19 15.60 34.96 12.08
N LEU A 20 16.54 35.27 11.18
CA LEU A 20 16.30 35.24 9.73
C LEU A 20 15.96 33.82 9.23
N THR A 21 16.65 32.79 9.72
CA THR A 21 16.35 31.39 9.35
C THR A 21 15.02 30.92 9.93
N GLY A 22 14.67 31.31 11.17
CA GLY A 22 13.42 30.94 11.81
C GLY A 22 12.19 31.58 11.15
N ILE A 23 12.33 32.78 10.58
CA ILE A 23 11.26 33.45 9.80
C ILE A 23 11.07 32.77 8.44
N LEU A 24 12.15 32.31 7.80
CA LEU A 24 12.12 31.62 6.50
C LEU A 24 11.58 30.18 6.58
N GLN A 25 11.57 29.54 7.76
CA GLN A 25 11.05 28.18 7.94
C GLN A 25 9.53 28.07 7.88
N ASN A 26 8.79 29.18 7.94
CA ASN A 26 7.32 29.19 7.96
C ASN A 26 6.65 29.49 6.61
N CYS A 27 7.41 29.60 5.51
CA CYS A 27 6.84 30.00 4.22
C CYS A 27 6.18 28.86 3.42
N CYS A 28 6.25 27.61 3.89
CA CYS A 28 5.81 26.43 3.15
C CYS A 28 4.80 25.57 3.92
N GLU A 29 3.88 26.21 4.65
CA GLU A 29 2.71 25.49 5.16
C GLU A 29 1.80 25.08 4.00
N ALA A 30 1.30 23.85 4.02
CA ALA A 30 0.33 23.36 3.06
C ALA A 30 -1.02 24.08 3.26
N TYR A 31 -1.13 25.30 2.74
CA TYR A 31 -2.26 26.21 2.99
C TYR A 31 -3.59 25.67 2.46
N ASN A 32 -3.55 24.75 1.48
CA ASN A 32 -4.73 24.14 0.85
C ASN A 32 -5.02 22.71 1.34
N ILE A 33 -4.34 22.24 2.40
CA ILE A 33 -4.65 20.97 3.06
C ILE A 33 -5.21 21.26 4.44
N GLY A 34 -6.53 21.10 4.59
CA GLY A 34 -7.20 21.27 5.87
C GLY A 34 -6.79 20.19 6.87
N LEU A 35 -5.97 20.56 7.86
CA LEU A 35 -5.62 19.66 8.98
C LEU A 35 -6.76 19.53 9.98
N VAL A 36 -7.50 20.62 10.21
CA VAL A 36 -8.68 20.65 11.09
C VAL A 36 -9.82 19.90 10.42
N GLY A 37 -10.38 18.90 11.10
CA GLY A 37 -11.45 18.05 10.56
C GLY A 37 -10.96 16.91 9.66
N ALA A 38 -9.64 16.65 9.62
CA ALA A 38 -9.10 15.50 8.91
C ALA A 38 -9.74 14.19 9.41
N LYS A 39 -10.17 13.36 8.47
CA LYS A 39 -10.82 12.09 8.78
C LYS A 39 -9.77 10.99 8.92
N LEU A 40 -9.64 10.44 10.13
CA LEU A 40 -8.73 9.34 10.44
C LEU A 40 -9.39 7.98 10.17
N PHE A 41 -8.73 7.13 9.40
CA PHE A 41 -9.08 5.72 9.25
C PHE A 41 -7.98 4.87 9.90
N SER A 42 -8.36 4.03 10.85
CA SER A 42 -7.44 3.18 11.60
C SER A 42 -7.77 1.70 11.38
N GLY A 43 -6.73 0.87 11.42
CA GLY A 43 -6.84 -0.59 11.35
C GLY A 43 -5.70 -1.26 12.12
N PRO A 44 -5.58 -2.59 12.05
CA PRO A 44 -4.59 -3.33 12.83
C PRO A 44 -3.16 -2.99 12.41
N SER A 45 -2.35 -2.47 13.35
CA SER A 45 -0.97 -2.06 13.07
C SER A 45 -0.03 -3.25 12.83
N ASN A 46 -0.25 -4.36 13.53
CA ASN A 46 0.47 -5.63 13.33
C ASN A 46 0.20 -6.27 11.97
N GLU A 47 -0.88 -5.87 11.29
CA GLU A 47 -1.20 -6.30 9.92
C GLU A 47 -0.71 -5.30 8.86
N GLN A 48 0.02 -4.25 9.28
CA GLN A 48 0.50 -3.16 8.43
C GLN A 48 -0.63 -2.47 7.65
N PHE A 49 -1.77 -2.27 8.29
CA PHE A 49 -2.86 -1.48 7.72
C PHE A 49 -2.36 -0.08 7.32
N GLY A 50 -2.65 0.33 6.08
CA GLY A 50 -2.19 1.62 5.55
C GLY A 50 -0.93 1.53 4.69
N TYR A 51 -0.40 0.33 4.44
CA TYR A 51 0.81 0.14 3.64
C TYR A 51 0.66 0.68 2.20
N THR A 52 -0.49 0.43 1.57
CA THR A 52 -0.90 1.10 0.33
C THR A 52 -2.27 1.75 0.52
N VAL A 53 -2.52 2.86 -0.16
CA VAL A 53 -3.82 3.56 -0.12
C VAL A 53 -4.19 3.99 -1.53
N GLN A 54 -5.43 3.74 -1.92
CA GLN A 54 -5.96 4.13 -3.22
C GLN A 54 -7.38 4.70 -3.08
N GLN A 55 -7.62 5.90 -3.61
CA GLN A 55 -8.97 6.44 -3.71
C GLN A 55 -9.77 5.65 -4.75
N PHE A 56 -11.04 5.36 -4.48
CA PHE A 56 -11.90 4.55 -5.33
C PHE A 56 -13.36 5.05 -5.26
N ILE A 57 -14.02 5.15 -6.42
CA ILE A 57 -15.41 5.60 -6.50
C ILE A 57 -16.16 4.61 -7.38
N ASN A 58 -17.33 4.19 -6.90
CA ASN A 58 -18.24 3.32 -7.64
C ASN A 58 -19.70 3.74 -7.36
N GLN A 59 -20.66 2.99 -7.90
CA GLN A 59 -22.09 3.24 -7.68
C GLN A 59 -22.51 3.13 -6.20
N GLN A 60 -21.73 2.45 -5.36
CA GLN A 60 -22.01 2.27 -3.93
C GLN A 60 -21.46 3.42 -3.06
N GLY A 61 -20.61 4.30 -3.62
CA GLY A 61 -20.09 5.48 -2.93
C GLY A 61 -18.59 5.72 -3.17
N LYS A 62 -18.01 6.57 -2.30
CA LYS A 62 -16.59 6.91 -2.29
C LYS A 62 -15.86 6.14 -1.19
N TRP A 63 -14.71 5.58 -1.56
CA TRP A 63 -13.95 4.65 -0.74
C TRP A 63 -12.46 5.03 -0.73
N LEU A 64 -11.81 4.75 0.39
CA LEU A 64 -10.37 4.47 0.41
C LEU A 64 -10.18 2.96 0.44
N LEU A 65 -9.45 2.44 -0.53
CA LEU A 65 -8.95 1.07 -0.49
C LEU A 65 -7.58 1.11 0.20
N VAL A 66 -7.40 0.24 1.18
CA VAL A 66 -6.23 0.26 2.06
C VAL A 66 -5.61 -1.13 2.11
N GLY A 67 -4.37 -1.26 1.62
CA GLY A 67 -3.61 -2.48 1.71
C GLY A 67 -3.15 -2.77 3.14
N SER A 68 -3.22 -4.04 3.52
CA SER A 68 -2.75 -4.57 4.79
C SER A 68 -2.01 -5.88 4.52
N PRO A 69 -0.76 -5.81 4.03
CA PRO A 69 -0.03 -6.97 3.50
C PRO A 69 0.26 -8.03 4.56
N TRP A 70 0.18 -7.71 5.85
CA TRP A 70 0.34 -8.68 6.93
C TRP A 70 -1.00 -9.13 7.52
N SER A 71 -2.12 -8.90 6.82
CA SER A 71 -3.42 -9.37 7.31
C SER A 71 -3.45 -10.88 7.50
N GLY A 72 -4.02 -11.32 8.62
CA GLY A 72 -3.87 -12.70 9.11
C GLY A 72 -2.60 -12.92 9.93
N TYR A 73 -1.95 -11.89 10.46
CA TYR A 73 -0.87 -12.09 11.43
C TYR A 73 -1.42 -12.68 12.76
N PRO A 74 -0.70 -13.59 13.43
CA PRO A 74 0.57 -14.20 13.04
C PRO A 74 0.45 -15.44 12.15
N ARG A 75 -0.74 -16.06 12.11
CA ARG A 75 -1.01 -17.34 11.42
C ARG A 75 -1.99 -17.10 10.28
N ASP A 76 -1.67 -17.65 9.11
CA ASP A 76 -2.40 -17.41 7.85
C ASP A 76 -2.20 -15.99 7.27
N ARG A 77 -0.99 -15.46 7.46
CA ARG A 77 -0.55 -14.15 6.95
C ARG A 77 -0.52 -14.16 5.43
N THR A 78 -1.63 -13.87 4.79
CA THR A 78 -1.78 -13.84 3.33
C THR A 78 -1.80 -12.40 2.81
N GLY A 79 -2.16 -11.44 3.66
CA GLY A 79 -2.41 -10.06 3.27
C GLY A 79 -3.82 -9.87 2.72
N ASP A 80 -4.33 -8.64 2.78
CA ASP A 80 -5.64 -8.30 2.25
C ASP A 80 -5.75 -6.79 1.96
N VAL A 81 -6.90 -6.38 1.42
CA VAL A 81 -7.30 -5.00 1.23
C VAL A 81 -8.56 -4.72 2.06
N TYR A 82 -8.60 -3.56 2.70
CA TYR A 82 -9.76 -3.03 3.39
C TYR A 82 -10.41 -1.95 2.53
N LYS A 83 -11.73 -1.82 2.59
CA LYS A 83 -12.44 -0.65 2.04
C LYS A 83 -12.98 0.21 3.16
N CYS A 84 -12.76 1.51 3.08
CA CYS A 84 -13.15 2.48 4.09
C CYS A 84 -14.08 3.53 3.49
N ALA A 85 -15.27 3.71 4.06
CA ALA A 85 -16.26 4.64 3.52
C ALA A 85 -15.88 6.10 3.81
N VAL A 86 -15.76 6.90 2.76
CA VAL A 86 -15.35 8.32 2.88
C VAL A 86 -16.50 9.21 3.35
N ASP A 87 -17.71 8.99 2.83
CA ASP A 87 -18.85 9.88 3.08
C ASP A 87 -19.64 9.57 4.38
N GLN A 88 -19.28 8.51 5.12
CA GLN A 88 -19.97 8.14 6.36
C GLN A 88 -19.39 8.87 7.58
N ASN A 89 -20.22 9.28 8.54
CA ASN A 89 -19.73 9.93 9.78
C ASN A 89 -18.75 9.07 10.59
N ARG A 90 -18.85 7.74 10.49
CA ARG A 90 -17.92 6.82 11.12
C ARG A 90 -16.82 6.44 10.14
N SER A 91 -15.56 6.47 10.60
CA SER A 91 -14.40 5.97 9.85
C SER A 91 -14.35 4.44 9.82
N LYS A 92 -15.41 3.81 9.29
CA LYS A 92 -15.52 2.36 9.23
C LYS A 92 -14.75 1.82 8.03
N CYS A 93 -13.81 0.92 8.32
CA CYS A 93 -13.13 0.09 7.34
C CYS A 93 -13.61 -1.37 7.47
N SER A 94 -13.82 -2.04 6.35
CA SER A 94 -14.17 -3.46 6.31
C SER A 94 -13.14 -4.23 5.48
N LYS A 95 -12.60 -5.30 6.06
CA LYS A 95 -11.76 -6.28 5.37
C LYS A 95 -12.53 -6.92 4.22
N MET A 96 -11.91 -7.04 3.05
CA MET A 96 -12.59 -7.51 1.84
C MET A 96 -12.42 -9.01 1.57
N ASN A 97 -11.48 -9.67 2.24
CA ASN A 97 -11.16 -11.08 2.10
C ASN A 97 -10.71 -11.48 0.68
N LEU A 98 -9.95 -10.60 0.02
CA LEU A 98 -9.55 -10.77 -1.39
C LEU A 98 -8.59 -11.93 -1.62
N GLN A 99 -7.85 -12.36 -0.59
CA GLN A 99 -6.95 -13.52 -0.64
C GLN A 99 -7.66 -14.81 -1.06
N THR A 100 -8.97 -14.91 -0.80
CA THR A 100 -9.79 -16.07 -1.17
C THR A 100 -10.00 -16.18 -2.67
N TYR A 101 -9.95 -15.05 -3.40
CA TYR A 101 -10.13 -14.99 -4.86
C TYR A 101 -8.82 -14.93 -5.63
N ALA A 102 -7.72 -14.58 -4.97
CA ALA A 102 -6.37 -14.65 -5.53
C ALA A 102 -5.94 -16.11 -5.65
N SER A 103 -6.27 -16.73 -6.78
CA SER A 103 -6.00 -18.14 -7.06
C SER A 103 -5.64 -18.37 -8.53
N MET A 104 -4.78 -19.35 -8.79
CA MET A 104 -4.46 -19.85 -10.12
C MET A 104 -4.86 -21.33 -10.25
N PRO A 105 -5.59 -21.73 -11.31
CA PRO A 105 -5.93 -23.13 -11.53
C PRO A 105 -4.70 -23.94 -11.96
N ASN A 106 -4.77 -25.27 -11.77
CA ASN A 106 -3.78 -26.25 -12.24
C ASN A 106 -2.36 -26.10 -11.67
N VAL A 107 -2.21 -25.45 -10.51
CA VAL A 107 -0.95 -25.34 -9.79
C VAL A 107 -1.17 -25.58 -8.30
N THR A 108 -0.12 -26.01 -7.60
CA THR A 108 -0.14 -26.09 -6.14
C THR A 108 0.26 -24.73 -5.56
N GLU A 109 -0.70 -24.02 -4.97
CA GLU A 109 -0.51 -22.65 -4.49
C GLU A 109 0.09 -22.61 -3.07
N ILE A 110 1.08 -21.73 -2.87
CA ILE A 110 1.60 -21.34 -1.56
C ILE A 110 1.23 -19.88 -1.33
N LYS A 111 0.19 -19.68 -0.50
CA LYS A 111 -0.36 -18.35 -0.19
C LYS A 111 0.17 -17.78 1.13
N GLU A 112 0.72 -18.63 2.00
CA GLU A 112 1.33 -18.16 3.24
C GLU A 112 2.41 -17.12 2.90
N LYS A 113 2.31 -15.95 3.53
CA LYS A 113 3.22 -14.81 3.39
C LYS A 113 3.24 -14.19 1.99
N MET A 114 2.21 -14.41 1.17
CA MET A 114 2.14 -13.82 -0.18
C MET A 114 2.07 -12.28 -0.18
N ASN A 115 1.63 -11.71 0.94
CA ASN A 115 1.54 -10.27 1.19
C ASN A 115 0.65 -9.51 0.18
N LEU A 116 -0.56 -10.03 -0.06
CA LEU A 116 -1.57 -9.36 -0.88
C LEU A 116 -1.88 -7.95 -0.34
N GLY A 117 -2.00 -6.98 -1.24
CA GLY A 117 -2.18 -5.57 -0.88
C GLY A 117 -0.88 -4.76 -0.81
N LEU A 118 0.29 -5.38 -1.04
CA LEU A 118 1.55 -4.65 -1.27
C LEU A 118 1.51 -3.80 -2.54
N THR A 119 0.77 -4.25 -3.54
CA THR A 119 0.48 -3.46 -4.74
C THR A 119 -1.02 -3.30 -4.83
N LEU A 120 -1.47 -2.06 -5.04
CA LEU A 120 -2.89 -1.71 -5.17
C LEU A 120 -3.00 -0.54 -6.14
N ILE A 121 -3.60 -0.78 -7.31
CA ILE A 121 -3.69 0.21 -8.39
C ILE A 121 -5.09 0.26 -8.98
N ARG A 122 -5.54 1.44 -9.44
CA ARG A 122 -6.79 1.58 -10.20
C ARG A 122 -6.61 1.05 -11.61
N ASN A 123 -7.65 0.40 -12.14
CA ASN A 123 -7.75 0.14 -13.58
C ASN A 123 -8.81 1.07 -14.19
N PRO A 124 -8.40 2.15 -14.87
CA PRO A 124 -9.35 3.08 -15.48
C PRO A 124 -10.12 2.46 -16.65
N LYS A 125 -9.60 1.41 -17.31
CA LYS A 125 -10.26 0.76 -18.43
C LYS A 125 -11.49 -0.04 -18.00
N THR A 126 -11.41 -0.72 -16.85
CA THR A 126 -12.53 -1.52 -16.30
C THR A 126 -13.32 -0.75 -15.23
N GLY A 127 -12.83 0.41 -14.80
CA GLY A 127 -13.33 1.14 -13.64
C GLY A 127 -13.03 0.46 -12.30
N GLY A 128 -12.33 -0.67 -12.34
CA GLY A 128 -12.00 -1.50 -11.19
C GLY A 128 -10.64 -1.16 -10.58
N PHE A 129 -10.06 -2.15 -9.93
CA PHE A 129 -8.72 -2.08 -9.35
C PHE A 129 -8.03 -3.42 -9.43
N LEU A 130 -6.72 -3.40 -9.25
CA LEU A 130 -5.87 -4.58 -9.21
C LEU A 130 -5.05 -4.56 -7.93
N THR A 131 -4.94 -5.72 -7.29
CA THR A 131 -4.09 -5.93 -6.12
C THR A 131 -3.19 -7.14 -6.32
N CYS A 132 -1.96 -7.08 -5.84
CA CYS A 132 -0.99 -8.18 -5.98
C CYS A 132 -0.40 -8.60 -4.63
N GLY A 133 -0.12 -9.90 -4.54
CA GLY A 133 0.71 -10.54 -3.51
C GLY A 133 2.00 -11.03 -4.16
N PRO A 134 3.11 -10.26 -4.10
CA PRO A 134 4.33 -10.56 -4.86
C PRO A 134 5.06 -11.81 -4.38
N LEU A 135 4.80 -12.28 -3.15
CA LEU A 135 5.41 -13.49 -2.60
C LEU A 135 4.48 -14.72 -2.71
N TRP A 136 3.36 -14.61 -3.42
CA TRP A 136 2.62 -15.81 -3.82
C TRP A 136 3.56 -16.70 -4.61
N ALA A 137 3.58 -17.97 -4.26
CA ALA A 137 4.41 -18.95 -4.93
C ALA A 137 3.58 -20.12 -5.41
N GLN A 138 4.09 -20.77 -6.45
CA GLN A 138 3.62 -22.08 -6.87
C GLN A 138 4.68 -23.12 -6.54
N GLN A 139 4.23 -24.32 -6.20
CA GLN A 139 5.10 -25.47 -6.05
C GLN A 139 5.15 -26.27 -7.36
N CYS A 140 6.36 -26.54 -7.84
CA CYS A 140 6.62 -27.42 -8.98
C CYS A 140 7.59 -28.51 -8.56
N GLY A 141 7.09 -29.75 -8.39
CA GLY A 141 7.85 -30.82 -7.78
C GLY A 141 8.23 -30.48 -6.34
N SER A 142 9.53 -30.43 -6.04
CA SER A 142 10.08 -30.04 -4.73
C SER A 142 10.45 -28.57 -4.63
N GLN A 143 10.30 -27.79 -5.70
CA GLN A 143 10.73 -26.38 -5.76
C GLN A 143 9.55 -25.42 -5.60
N TYR A 144 9.83 -24.27 -4.99
CA TYR A 144 8.87 -23.17 -4.82
C TYR A 144 9.28 -21.97 -5.66
N TYR A 145 8.40 -21.52 -6.54
CA TYR A 145 8.63 -20.38 -7.42
C TYR A 145 7.74 -19.21 -7.01
N ALA A 146 8.32 -18.22 -6.34
CA ALA A 146 7.66 -16.97 -5.96
C ALA A 146 7.51 -16.06 -7.18
N THR A 147 6.47 -16.31 -7.97
CA THR A 147 6.17 -15.61 -9.22
C THR A 147 5.19 -14.46 -9.02
N GLY A 148 4.60 -14.37 -7.82
CA GLY A 148 3.57 -13.41 -7.47
C GLY A 148 2.24 -13.74 -8.14
N ILE A 149 1.18 -13.15 -7.59
CA ILE A 149 -0.16 -13.21 -8.17
C ILE A 149 -0.78 -11.82 -8.12
N CYS A 150 -1.50 -11.46 -9.17
CA CYS A 150 -2.29 -10.25 -9.25
C CYS A 150 -3.74 -10.60 -9.58
N SER A 151 -4.67 -9.95 -8.89
CA SER A 151 -6.11 -10.13 -9.08
C SER A 151 -6.77 -8.82 -9.45
N GLU A 152 -7.55 -8.85 -10.52
CA GLU A 152 -8.33 -7.73 -11.02
C GLU A 152 -9.77 -7.83 -10.52
N PHE A 153 -10.28 -6.76 -9.94
CA PHE A 153 -11.62 -6.66 -9.37
C PHE A 153 -12.43 -5.57 -10.06
N SER A 154 -13.72 -5.82 -10.25
CA SER A 154 -14.67 -4.90 -10.86
C SER A 154 -15.01 -3.71 -9.95
N PRO A 155 -15.69 -2.67 -10.49
CA PRO A 155 -16.24 -1.59 -9.69
C PRO A 155 -17.08 -2.06 -8.49
N SER A 156 -17.73 -3.21 -8.61
CA SER A 156 -18.61 -3.80 -7.57
C SER A 156 -17.87 -4.77 -6.64
N PHE A 157 -16.53 -4.71 -6.61
CA PHE A 157 -15.66 -5.57 -5.80
C PHE A 157 -15.75 -7.07 -6.11
N GLN A 158 -16.15 -7.43 -7.34
CA GLN A 158 -16.20 -8.82 -7.80
C GLN A 158 -14.91 -9.17 -8.53
N ILE A 159 -14.39 -10.38 -8.32
CA ILE A 159 -13.22 -10.86 -9.05
C ILE A 159 -13.53 -10.94 -10.55
N ILE A 160 -12.66 -10.38 -11.38
CA ILE A 160 -12.71 -10.49 -12.85
C ILE A 160 -11.79 -11.63 -13.28
N ARG A 161 -10.53 -11.59 -12.80
CA ARG A 161 -9.51 -12.60 -13.11
C ARG A 161 -8.34 -12.51 -12.14
N SER A 162 -7.59 -13.59 -12.05
CA SER A 162 -6.28 -13.65 -11.42
C SER A 162 -5.25 -14.10 -12.44
N PHE A 163 -4.03 -13.59 -12.32
CA PHE A 163 -2.91 -13.98 -13.18
C PHE A 163 -1.59 -13.88 -12.42
N SER A 164 -0.63 -14.73 -12.79
CA SER A 164 0.75 -14.62 -12.35
C SER A 164 1.60 -14.15 -13.54
N PRO A 165 2.40 -13.07 -13.40
CA PRO A 165 3.22 -12.54 -14.50
C PRO A 165 4.27 -13.53 -15.04
N ALA A 166 4.74 -14.46 -14.20
CA ALA A 166 5.83 -15.37 -14.52
C ALA A 166 5.50 -16.82 -14.13
N LEU A 167 4.26 -17.25 -14.39
CA LEU A 167 3.82 -18.63 -14.11
C LEU A 167 4.75 -19.64 -14.80
N GLN A 168 5.32 -20.57 -14.02
CA GLN A 168 6.11 -21.68 -14.58
C GLN A 168 5.18 -22.83 -14.93
N SER A 169 5.26 -23.30 -16.18
CA SER A 169 4.74 -24.60 -16.59
C SER A 169 5.61 -25.69 -15.94
N GLY A 170 5.00 -26.53 -15.10
CA GLY A 170 5.72 -27.63 -14.46
C GLY A 170 6.34 -28.57 -15.50
N LEU A 171 7.48 -29.17 -15.18
CA LEU A 171 8.26 -30.11 -16.01
C LEU A 171 7.46 -31.31 -16.59
N ASN A 172 6.20 -31.48 -16.22
CA ASN A 172 5.30 -32.53 -16.72
C ASN A 172 4.33 -32.05 -17.82
N SER A 173 4.50 -30.84 -18.37
CA SER A 173 3.66 -30.30 -19.45
C SER A 173 4.34 -30.27 -20.82
N VAL A 174 5.45 -31.00 -20.96
CA VAL A 174 6.15 -31.24 -22.24
C VAL A 174 6.37 -32.75 -22.42
N TRP A 175 5.28 -33.52 -22.44
CA TRP A 175 5.20 -34.86 -23.06
C TRP A 175 3.77 -35.10 -23.53
#